data_AF-A0A2M7J078-F1
#
_entry.id   AF-A0A2M7J078-F1
#
_cell.length_a   1.000
_cell.length_b   1.000
_cell.length_c   1.000
_cell.angle_alpha   90.00
_cell.angle_beta   90.00
_cell.angle_gamma   90.00
#
_symmetry.space_group_name_H-M   'P 1'
#
loop_
_entity.id
_entity.type
_entity.pdbx_description
1 polymer ?
#
loop_
_entity_poly.entity_id
_entity_poly.type
_entity_poly.pdbx_seq_one_letter_code
_entity_poly.pdbx_strand_id
1 'polypeptide(L)'
;KDELLAEALNFNALKALQAAHPGATPEVRLRLFIRDFMRLLLDEKSASRQCRIMARELADPTPVLDQIVKQGIAPLHDFLGGLVGEIVGEQVSDAVRLRCVFSILGQCLFYYHAEPVLQRLHPELRYDAAEIEAIATHIADFSLTALLAKKSG
;
A
#
# COMPACT_ATOMS: atom_id res chain seq x y z
N LYS A 1 26.68 12.51 0.97
CA LYS A 1 26.20 11.34 1.76
C LYS A 1 24.79 10.94 1.33
N ASP A 2 23.97 11.89 0.86
CA ASP A 2 22.57 11.67 0.46
C ASP A 2 22.41 11.12 -0.99
N GLU A 3 23.31 11.42 -1.92
CA GLU A 3 23.29 10.85 -3.29
C GLU A 3 23.59 9.33 -3.32
N LEU A 4 24.49 8.86 -2.44
CA LEU A 4 24.83 7.43 -2.27
C LEU A 4 23.66 6.61 -1.68
N LEU A 5 22.74 7.26 -0.96
CA LEU A 5 21.52 6.63 -0.47
C LEU A 5 20.50 6.42 -1.60
N ALA A 6 20.45 7.34 -2.56
CA ALA A 6 19.48 7.32 -3.63
C ALA A 6 19.83 6.29 -4.73
N GLU A 7 21.12 6.13 -5.08
CA GLU A 7 21.58 5.04 -5.98
C GLU A 7 21.38 3.62 -5.41
N ALA A 8 21.18 3.48 -4.10
CA ALA A 8 20.97 2.19 -3.43
C ALA A 8 19.48 1.79 -3.25
N LEU A 9 18.52 2.60 -3.74
CA LEU A 9 17.10 2.33 -3.57
C LEU A 9 16.58 1.29 -4.59
N ASN A 10 16.61 0.03 -4.18
CA ASN A 10 16.01 -1.07 -4.92
C ASN A 10 14.50 -1.23 -4.61
N PHE A 11 13.64 -0.78 -5.52
CA PHE A 11 12.18 -0.92 -5.41
C PHE A 11 11.60 -2.20 -6.04
N ASN A 12 12.42 -3.24 -6.28
CA ASN A 12 11.95 -4.48 -6.90
C ASN A 12 10.80 -5.15 -6.13
N ALA A 13 10.79 -5.05 -4.80
CA ALA A 13 9.69 -5.57 -3.99
C ALA A 13 8.36 -4.85 -4.29
N LEU A 14 8.38 -3.52 -4.42
CA LEU A 14 7.19 -2.75 -4.81
C LEU A 14 6.76 -3.03 -6.25
N LYS A 15 7.73 -3.22 -7.16
CA LYS A 15 7.44 -3.61 -8.55
C LYS A 15 6.84 -5.01 -8.62
N ALA A 16 7.29 -5.94 -7.78
CA ALA A 16 6.78 -7.31 -7.75
C ALA A 16 5.29 -7.37 -7.35
N LEU A 17 4.81 -6.44 -6.51
CA LEU A 17 3.37 -6.32 -6.18
C LEU A 17 2.50 -6.09 -7.43
N GLN A 18 3.06 -5.44 -8.45
CA GLN A 18 2.34 -5.04 -9.67
C GLN A 18 2.24 -6.17 -10.69
N ALA A 19 3.15 -7.15 -10.62
CA ALA A 19 3.27 -8.24 -11.59
C ALA A 19 2.49 -9.50 -11.21
N ALA A 20 1.78 -9.48 -10.07
CA ALA A 20 1.21 -10.69 -9.48
C ALA A 20 -0.21 -10.98 -10.02
N HIS A 21 -0.45 -12.25 -10.37
CA HIS A 21 -1.77 -12.86 -10.62
C HIS A 21 -2.60 -12.27 -11.78
N PRO A 22 -2.07 -12.21 -13.03
CA PRO A 22 -2.78 -11.65 -14.18
C PRO A 22 -4.07 -12.40 -14.59
N GLY A 23 -4.26 -13.64 -14.14
CA GLY A 23 -5.46 -14.44 -14.41
C GLY A 23 -6.56 -14.35 -13.35
N ALA A 24 -6.33 -13.61 -12.26
CA ALA A 24 -7.31 -13.45 -11.19
C ALA A 24 -8.22 -12.23 -11.44
N THR A 25 -9.42 -12.23 -10.86
CA THR A 25 -10.32 -11.08 -10.93
C THR A 25 -9.67 -9.86 -10.25
N PRO A 26 -10.03 -8.62 -10.65
CA PRO A 26 -9.43 -7.43 -10.05
C PRO A 26 -9.67 -7.32 -8.54
N GLU A 27 -10.78 -7.85 -8.01
CA GLU A 27 -11.02 -7.91 -6.57
C GLU A 27 -10.03 -8.83 -5.85
N VAL A 28 -9.74 -10.00 -6.42
CA VAL A 28 -8.72 -10.92 -5.89
C VAL A 28 -7.33 -10.29 -5.96
N ARG A 29 -6.99 -9.65 -7.09
CA ARG A 29 -5.72 -8.92 -7.25
C ARG A 29 -5.57 -7.82 -6.19
N LEU A 30 -6.64 -7.08 -5.87
CA LEU A 30 -6.61 -6.04 -4.84
C LEU A 30 -6.36 -6.63 -3.44
N ARG A 31 -7.01 -7.75 -3.10
CA ARG A 31 -6.76 -8.46 -1.83
C ARG A 31 -5.31 -8.89 -1.70
N LEU A 32 -4.77 -9.50 -2.75
CA LEU A 32 -3.39 -9.97 -2.77
C LEU A 32 -2.39 -8.80 -2.69
N PHE A 33 -2.67 -7.71 -3.42
CA PHE A 33 -1.89 -6.49 -3.33
C PHE A 33 -1.83 -5.95 -1.90
N ILE A 34 -2.99 -5.78 -1.23
CA ILE A 34 -3.05 -5.24 0.14
C ILE A 34 -2.28 -6.16 1.09
N ARG A 35 -2.53 -7.47 1.02
CA ARG A 35 -1.81 -8.47 1.83
C ARG A 35 -0.30 -8.36 1.69
N ASP A 36 0.20 -8.40 0.46
CA ASP A 36 1.63 -8.41 0.21
C ASP A 36 2.26 -7.05 0.54
N PHE A 37 1.54 -5.94 0.34
CA PHE A 37 1.98 -4.62 0.76
C PHE A 37 2.07 -4.49 2.28
N MET A 38 1.09 -5.00 3.03
CA MET A 38 1.11 -5.01 4.49
C MET A 38 2.30 -5.83 5.03
N ARG A 39 2.60 -6.99 4.42
CA ARG A 39 3.81 -7.76 4.76
C ARG A 39 5.09 -6.96 4.50
N LEU A 40 5.18 -6.28 3.36
CA LEU A 40 6.33 -5.44 3.04
C LEU A 40 6.52 -4.27 4.01
N LEU A 41 5.44 -3.79 4.63
CA LEU A 41 5.46 -2.70 5.61
C LEU A 41 5.80 -3.18 7.02
N LEU A 42 5.11 -4.23 7.50
CA LEU A 42 5.05 -4.56 8.93
C LEU A 42 5.81 -5.83 9.35
N ASP A 43 5.96 -6.83 8.47
CA ASP A 43 6.58 -8.10 8.89
C ASP A 43 8.09 -7.95 9.00
N GLU A 44 8.66 -7.89 10.20
CA GLU A 44 10.12 -7.72 10.37
C GLU A 44 10.99 -8.71 9.58
N LYS A 45 10.48 -9.91 9.25
CA LYS A 45 11.21 -10.96 8.53
C LYS A 45 11.15 -10.81 7.01
N SER A 46 10.04 -10.29 6.47
CA SER A 46 9.84 -10.12 5.02
C SER A 46 9.76 -8.66 4.58
N ALA A 47 9.71 -7.72 5.51
CA ALA A 47 9.49 -6.33 5.24
C ALA A 47 10.71 -5.76 4.51
N SER A 48 10.45 -5.23 3.33
CA SER A 48 11.47 -4.57 2.53
C SER A 48 11.93 -3.32 3.28
N ARG A 49 13.24 -3.26 3.57
CA ARG A 49 13.89 -2.06 4.12
C ARG A 49 13.55 -0.83 3.28
N GLN A 50 13.45 -0.99 1.97
CA GLN A 50 13.13 0.08 1.02
C GLN A 50 11.66 0.50 1.13
N CYS A 51 10.72 -0.43 1.32
CA CYS A 51 9.31 -0.09 1.58
C CYS A 51 9.18 0.72 2.87
N ARG A 52 9.91 0.36 3.93
CA ARG A 52 9.94 1.12 5.20
C ARG A 52 10.59 2.50 5.07
N ILE A 53 11.63 2.64 4.23
CA ILE A 53 12.23 3.95 3.90
C ILE A 53 11.22 4.82 3.16
N MET A 54 10.58 4.28 2.11
CA MET A 54 9.52 4.97 1.38
C MET A 54 8.41 5.46 2.34
N ALA A 55 7.94 4.59 3.23
CA ALA A 55 6.92 4.97 4.20
C ALA A 55 7.40 6.09 5.13
N ARG A 56 8.66 6.07 5.61
CA ARG A 56 9.21 7.15 6.46
C ARG A 56 9.30 8.48 5.73
N GLU A 57 9.82 8.48 4.50
CA GLU A 57 9.98 9.69 3.68
C GLU A 57 8.63 10.33 3.29
N LEU A 58 7.53 9.56 3.31
CA LEU A 58 6.19 10.11 3.15
C LEU A 58 5.73 10.93 4.37
N ALA A 59 6.19 10.60 5.58
CA ALA A 59 5.80 11.27 6.81
C ALA A 59 6.75 12.43 7.18
N ASP A 60 8.05 12.27 6.88
CA ASP A 60 9.08 13.27 7.14
C ASP A 60 10.01 13.37 5.90
N PRO A 61 9.64 14.21 4.91
CA PRO A 61 10.33 14.29 3.63
C PRO A 61 11.78 14.79 3.71
N THR A 62 12.68 14.12 2.99
CA THR A 62 14.03 14.61 2.67
C THR A 62 14.18 14.85 1.17
N PRO A 63 15.30 15.43 0.68
CA PRO A 63 15.54 15.58 -0.76
C PRO A 63 15.53 14.26 -1.56
N VAL A 64 15.68 13.10 -0.91
CA VAL A 64 15.61 11.79 -1.56
C VAL A 64 14.18 11.43 -1.98
N LEU A 65 13.15 12.08 -1.40
CA LEU A 65 11.75 11.81 -1.69
C LEU A 65 11.42 11.90 -3.18
N ASP A 66 11.98 12.87 -3.92
CA ASP A 66 11.71 13.02 -5.36
C ASP A 66 12.08 11.76 -6.15
N GLN A 67 13.21 11.13 -5.80
CA GLN A 67 13.62 9.88 -6.44
C GLN A 67 12.73 8.70 -6.02
N ILE A 68 12.36 8.63 -4.74
CA ILE A 68 11.44 7.60 -4.22
C ILE A 68 10.09 7.71 -4.92
N VAL A 69 9.58 8.93 -5.11
CA VAL A 69 8.34 9.19 -5.82
C VAL A 69 8.44 8.68 -7.24
N LYS A 70 9.48 9.08 -7.97
CA LYS A 70 9.67 8.70 -9.38
C LYS A 70 9.82 7.19 -9.57
N GLN A 71 10.56 6.51 -8.71
CA GLN A 71 10.97 5.12 -8.93
C GLN A 71 10.10 4.07 -8.21
N GLY A 72 9.41 4.48 -7.14
CA GLY A 72 8.62 3.59 -6.28
C GLY A 72 7.15 3.99 -6.20
N ILE A 73 6.87 5.20 -5.69
CA ILE A 73 5.49 5.59 -5.32
C ILE A 73 4.61 5.83 -6.54
N ALA A 74 5.08 6.57 -7.56
CA ALA A 74 4.27 6.85 -8.74
C ALA A 74 3.88 5.56 -9.50
N PRO A 75 4.79 4.62 -9.80
CA PRO A 75 4.42 3.34 -10.41
C PRO A 75 3.43 2.52 -9.57
N LEU A 76 3.61 2.50 -8.23
CA LEU A 76 2.71 1.80 -7.33
C LEU A 76 1.30 2.42 -7.36
N HIS A 77 1.24 3.74 -7.35
CA HIS A 77 0.02 4.52 -7.40
C HIS A 77 -0.72 4.32 -8.73
N ASP A 78 -0.01 4.34 -9.86
CA ASP A 78 -0.59 4.11 -11.19
C ASP A 78 -1.16 2.70 -11.31
N PHE A 79 -0.42 1.69 -10.83
CA PHE A 79 -0.90 0.32 -10.79
C PHE A 79 -2.19 0.18 -9.95
N LEU A 80 -2.19 0.70 -8.72
CA LEU A 80 -3.36 0.62 -7.85
C LEU A 80 -4.53 1.42 -8.40
N GLY A 81 -4.27 2.57 -9.04
CA GLY A 81 -5.27 3.37 -9.73
C GLY A 81 -5.92 2.60 -10.89
N GLY A 82 -5.13 1.92 -11.72
CA GLY A 82 -5.64 1.05 -12.77
C GLY A 82 -6.51 -0.07 -12.20
N LEU A 83 -6.03 -0.75 -11.17
CA LEU A 83 -6.77 -1.84 -10.52
C LEU A 83 -8.09 -1.38 -9.89
N VAL A 84 -8.10 -0.22 -9.22
CA VAL A 84 -9.33 0.39 -8.71
C VAL A 84 -10.28 0.70 -9.87
N GLY A 85 -9.76 1.24 -10.99
CA GLY A 85 -10.52 1.50 -12.21
C GLY A 85 -11.20 0.25 -12.78
N GLU A 86 -10.49 -0.89 -12.82
CA GLU A 86 -11.06 -2.18 -13.24
C GLU A 86 -12.25 -2.61 -12.37
N ILE A 87 -12.21 -2.31 -11.07
CA ILE A 87 -13.27 -2.70 -10.11
C ILE A 87 -14.49 -1.78 -10.25
N VAL A 88 -14.29 -0.46 -10.25
CA VAL A 88 -15.39 0.52 -10.19
C VAL A 88 -16.00 0.83 -11.56
N GLY A 89 -15.25 0.59 -12.65
CA GLY A 89 -15.67 0.87 -14.02
C GLY A 89 -15.49 2.34 -14.46
N GLU A 90 -15.76 2.60 -15.74
CA GLU A 90 -15.46 3.88 -16.41
C GLU A 90 -16.36 5.05 -15.99
N GLN A 91 -17.48 4.79 -15.29
CA GLN A 91 -18.42 5.85 -14.89
C GLN A 91 -17.91 6.68 -13.71
N VAL A 92 -16.92 6.17 -12.97
CA VAL A 92 -16.34 6.87 -11.82
C VAL A 92 -15.29 7.87 -12.28
N SER A 93 -15.47 9.15 -11.95
CA SER A 93 -14.49 10.20 -12.25
C SER A 93 -13.10 9.90 -11.68
N ASP A 94 -12.06 10.40 -12.36
CA ASP A 94 -10.67 10.27 -11.95
C ASP A 94 -10.42 10.75 -10.51
N ALA A 95 -11.07 11.85 -10.10
CA ALA A 95 -10.93 12.39 -8.75
C ALA A 95 -11.47 11.44 -7.68
N VAL A 96 -12.56 10.71 -7.97
CA VAL A 96 -13.10 9.71 -7.04
C VAL A 96 -12.19 8.48 -7.00
N ARG A 97 -11.72 8.02 -8.17
CA ARG A 97 -10.74 6.92 -8.25
C ARG A 97 -9.49 7.22 -7.43
N LEU A 98 -8.96 8.43 -7.55
CA LEU A 98 -7.79 8.90 -6.81
C LEU A 98 -8.01 8.89 -5.29
N ARG A 99 -9.16 9.37 -4.83
CA ARG A 99 -9.52 9.33 -3.39
C ARG A 99 -9.63 7.89 -2.87
N CYS A 100 -10.10 6.94 -3.67
CA CYS A 100 -10.11 5.54 -3.30
C CYS A 100 -8.68 4.98 -3.13
N VAL A 101 -7.78 5.29 -4.07
CA VAL A 101 -6.36 4.92 -3.96
C VAL A 101 -5.74 5.48 -2.68
N PHE A 102 -5.96 6.76 -2.39
CA PHE A 102 -5.48 7.39 -1.15
C PHE A 102 -6.06 6.76 0.10
N SER A 103 -7.34 6.37 0.09
CA SER A 103 -7.99 5.73 1.23
C SER A 103 -7.42 4.33 1.51
N ILE A 104 -7.10 3.57 0.46
CA ILE A 104 -6.47 2.24 0.60
C ILE A 104 -5.06 2.40 1.17
N LEU A 105 -4.22 3.23 0.54
CA LEU A 105 -2.84 3.44 0.98
C LEU A 105 -2.77 4.07 2.38
N GLY A 106 -3.66 5.01 2.68
CA GLY A 106 -3.75 5.67 3.98
C GLY A 106 -4.06 4.68 5.12
N GLN A 107 -4.97 3.72 4.89
CA GLN A 107 -5.24 2.65 5.86
C GLN A 107 -3.99 1.77 6.07
N CYS A 108 -3.31 1.37 5.00
CA CYS A 108 -2.10 0.55 5.13
C CYS A 108 -0.98 1.29 5.87
N LEU A 109 -0.71 2.53 5.50
CA LEU A 109 0.35 3.36 6.08
C LEU A 109 0.05 3.76 7.53
N PHE A 110 -1.23 3.91 7.89
CA PHE A 110 -1.64 4.21 9.27
C PHE A 110 -1.07 3.19 10.27
N TYR A 111 -1.17 1.88 10.00
CA TYR A 111 -0.65 0.85 10.90
C TYR A 111 0.88 0.94 11.10
N TYR A 112 1.60 1.37 10.07
CA TYR A 112 3.05 1.57 10.14
C TYR A 112 3.43 2.87 10.87
N HIS A 113 2.85 4.00 10.46
CA HIS A 113 3.20 5.31 11.05
C HIS A 113 2.70 5.49 12.48
N ALA A 114 1.52 4.96 12.77
CA ALA A 114 0.89 5.09 14.09
C ALA A 114 1.25 3.95 15.04
N GLU A 115 2.14 3.01 14.65
CA GLU A 115 2.53 1.87 15.49
C GLU A 115 2.88 2.28 16.94
N PRO A 116 3.67 3.33 17.22
CA PRO A 116 3.97 3.72 18.60
C PRO A 116 2.73 4.12 19.41
N VAL A 117 1.72 4.70 18.75
CA VAL A 117 0.45 5.09 19.38
C VAL A 117 -0.42 3.85 19.57
N LEU A 118 -0.55 3.01 18.54
CA LEU A 118 -1.34 1.79 18.58
C LEU A 118 -0.85 0.82 19.67
N GLN A 119 0.47 0.64 19.83
CA GLN A 119 1.03 -0.17 20.92
C GLN A 119 0.78 0.42 22.31
N ARG A 120 0.60 1.74 22.45
CA ARG A 120 0.25 2.36 23.75
C ARG A 120 -1.23 2.22 24.08
N LEU A 121 -2.09 2.29 23.06
CA LEU A 121 -3.53 2.07 23.21
C LEU A 121 -3.88 0.59 23.37
N HIS A 122 -3.09 -0.28 22.72
CA HIS A 122 -3.25 -1.74 22.70
C HIS A 122 -1.90 -2.41 23.03
N PRO A 123 -1.53 -2.54 24.31
CA PRO A 123 -0.23 -3.05 24.74
C PRO A 123 0.12 -4.46 24.25
N GLU A 124 -0.87 -5.28 23.92
CA GLU A 124 -0.70 -6.64 23.39
C GLU A 124 -0.57 -6.69 21.86
N LEU A 125 -0.76 -5.58 21.14
CA LEU A 125 -0.67 -5.56 19.68
C LEU A 125 0.76 -5.89 19.23
N ARG A 126 0.90 -6.97 18.46
CA ARG A 126 2.15 -7.37 17.81
C ARG A 126 1.85 -7.67 16.35
N TYR A 127 2.64 -7.12 15.43
CA TYR A 127 2.53 -7.42 14.01
C TYR A 127 3.23 -8.74 13.67
N ASP A 128 2.71 -9.83 14.23
CA ASP A 128 3.06 -11.16 13.74
C ASP A 128 2.36 -11.48 12.41
N ALA A 129 2.69 -12.61 11.82
CA ALA A 129 2.12 -13.00 10.52
C ALA A 129 0.60 -13.12 10.56
N ALA A 130 0.01 -13.58 11.67
CA ALA A 130 -1.45 -13.76 11.76
C ALA A 130 -2.16 -12.40 11.87
N GLU A 131 -1.63 -11.49 12.68
CA GLU A 131 -2.19 -10.15 12.85
C GLU A 131 -2.08 -9.34 11.55
N ILE A 132 -0.95 -9.41 10.85
CA ILE A 132 -0.77 -8.75 9.54
C ILE A 132 -1.79 -9.25 8.52
N GLU A 133 -2.04 -10.58 8.46
CA GLU A 133 -3.06 -11.15 7.58
C GLU A 133 -4.48 -10.71 7.97
N ALA A 134 -4.78 -10.63 9.26
CA ALA A 134 -6.08 -10.17 9.75
C ALA A 134 -6.34 -8.71 9.37
N ILE A 135 -5.36 -7.83 9.59
CA ILE A 135 -5.42 -6.41 9.20
C ILE A 135 -5.57 -6.27 7.69
N ALA A 136 -4.75 -6.97 6.91
CA ALA A 136 -4.82 -6.92 5.45
C ALA A 136 -6.19 -7.39 4.92
N THR A 137 -6.72 -8.47 5.48
CA THR A 137 -8.06 -8.99 5.16
C THR A 137 -9.13 -7.93 5.43
N HIS A 138 -9.09 -7.32 6.61
CA HIS A 138 -10.01 -6.26 6.99
C HIS A 138 -9.96 -5.06 6.04
N ILE A 139 -8.77 -4.53 5.74
CA ILE A 139 -8.59 -3.40 4.83
C ILE A 139 -9.14 -3.75 3.44
N ALA A 140 -8.88 -4.97 2.96
CA ALA A 140 -9.36 -5.41 1.66
C ALA A 140 -10.88 -5.56 1.60
N ASP A 141 -11.51 -6.14 2.64
CA ASP A 141 -12.97 -6.23 2.75
C ASP A 141 -13.60 -4.83 2.77
N PHE A 142 -13.11 -3.96 3.65
CA PHE A 142 -13.59 -2.58 3.79
C PHE A 142 -13.50 -1.82 2.46
N SER A 143 -12.33 -1.91 1.80
CA SER A 143 -12.08 -1.22 0.54
C SER A 143 -12.95 -1.78 -0.58
N LEU A 144 -13.05 -3.10 -0.73
CA LEU A 144 -13.86 -3.72 -1.78
C LEU A 144 -15.34 -3.41 -1.62
N THR A 145 -15.89 -3.45 -0.41
CA THR A 145 -17.27 -3.04 -0.16
C THR A 145 -17.51 -1.60 -0.62
N ALA A 146 -16.62 -0.68 -0.27
CA ALA A 146 -16.72 0.72 -0.67
C ALA A 146 -16.59 0.93 -2.20
N LEU A 147 -15.70 0.18 -2.86
CA LEU A 147 -15.52 0.25 -4.32
C LEU A 147 -16.73 -0.32 -5.06
N LEU A 148 -17.23 -1.48 -4.65
CA LEU A 148 -18.39 -2.12 -5.29
C LEU A 148 -19.67 -1.29 -5.13
N ALA A 149 -19.84 -0.61 -3.98
CA ALA A 149 -20.95 0.33 -3.81
C ALA A 149 -20.92 1.51 -4.80
N LYS A 150 -19.71 1.93 -5.23
CA LYS A 150 -19.54 2.99 -6.24
C LYS A 150 -19.76 2.52 -7.67
N LYS A 151 -19.63 1.21 -7.93
CA LYS A 151 -19.95 0.61 -9.25
C LYS A 151 -21.46 0.64 -9.54
N SER A 152 -22.28 0.62 -8.49
CA SER A 152 -23.74 0.51 -8.57
C SER A 152 -24.49 1.85 -8.53
N GLY A 153 -23.78 2.98 -8.44
CA GLY A 153 -24.35 4.33 -8.42
C GLY A 153 -23.81 5.18 -9.55
#